data_AF-A0A974BHV1-F1
#
_entry.id   AF-A0A974BHV1-F1
#
_cell.length_a   1.000
_cell.length_b   1.000
_cell.length_c   1.000
_cell.angle_alpha   90.00
_cell.angle_beta   90.00
_cell.angle_gamma   90.00
#
_symmetry.space_group_name_H-M   'P 1'
#
loop_
_entity.id
_entity.type
_entity.pdbx_description
1 polymer ?
#
loop_
_entity_poly.entity_id
_entity_poly.type
_entity_poly.pdbx_seq_one_letter_code
_entity_poly.pdbx_strand_id
1 'polypeptide(L)'
;MIDLRTISAITFDLTLPDGRILNVKQPTKELYDKLLETAKLAKANGEEDTAFNIIYNFLVRAFNRNINDITLTKEELEGMISVNVAMHLVIEFQKWTTNSLNSLKN
;
A
#
# COMPACT_ATOMS: atom_id res chain seq x y z
N MET A 1 11.73 6.30 30.45
CA MET A 1 11.39 5.13 29.61
C MET A 1 10.36 5.61 28.60
N ILE A 2 10.74 5.76 27.34
CA ILE A 2 9.77 6.16 26.30
C ILE A 2 8.81 4.99 26.15
N ASP A 3 7.54 5.21 26.48
CA ASP A 3 6.51 4.20 26.34
C ASP A 3 6.19 4.02 24.84
N LEU A 4 6.77 2.97 24.27
CA LEU A 4 6.58 2.57 22.86
C LEU A 4 5.13 2.19 22.55
N ARG A 5 4.24 2.06 23.55
CA ARG A 5 2.80 1.80 23.36
C ARG A 5 2.06 3.03 22.85
N THR A 6 2.63 4.23 23.02
CA THR A 6 2.08 5.50 22.55
C THR A 6 2.46 5.85 21.12
N ILE A 7 3.30 5.05 20.46
CA ILE A 7 3.36 5.01 19.00
C ILE A 7 2.07 4.29 18.58
N SER A 8 0.95 5.01 18.69
CA SER A 8 -0.31 4.65 18.05
C SER A 8 0.05 4.21 16.66
N ALA A 9 -0.16 2.93 16.34
CA ALA A 9 0.16 2.40 15.03
C ALA A 9 -0.49 3.34 14.01
N ILE A 10 0.32 4.13 13.31
CA ILE A 10 -0.21 5.06 12.31
C ILE A 10 -0.79 4.15 11.24
N THR A 11 -2.11 4.06 11.20
CA THR A 11 -2.85 3.26 10.22
C THR A 11 -3.38 4.17 9.13
N PHE A 12 -3.47 3.62 7.93
CA PHE A 12 -4.13 4.21 6.79
C PHE A 12 -5.50 3.57 6.66
N ASP A 13 -6.55 4.36 6.85
CA ASP A 13 -7.93 3.88 6.78
C ASP A 13 -8.41 3.91 5.34
N LEU A 14 -8.68 2.74 4.79
CA LEU A 14 -9.14 2.55 3.43
C LEU A 14 -10.57 2.03 3.44
N THR A 15 -11.50 2.76 2.84
CA THR A 15 -12.86 2.24 2.60
C THR A 15 -12.88 1.48 1.26
N LEU A 16 -13.15 0.19 1.32
CA LEU A 16 -13.33 -0.67 0.16
C LEU A 16 -14.69 -0.39 -0.52
N PRO A 17 -14.86 -0.73 -1.81
CA PRO A 17 -16.10 -0.49 -2.55
C PRO A 17 -17.34 -1.20 -1.96
N ASP A 18 -17.13 -2.29 -1.22
CA ASP A 18 -18.18 -3.02 -0.51
C ASP A 18 -18.54 -2.41 0.86
N GLY A 19 -17.95 -1.26 1.21
CA GLY A 19 -18.19 -0.54 2.45
C GLY A 19 -17.33 -1.02 3.64
N ARG A 20 -16.46 -2.02 3.47
CA ARG A 20 -15.53 -2.44 4.53
C ARG A 20 -14.45 -1.39 4.74
N ILE A 21 -14.10 -1.12 6.00
CA ILE A 21 -12.97 -0.26 6.36
C ILE A 21 -11.78 -1.14 6.70
N LEU A 22 -10.67 -0.90 6.03
CA LEU A 22 -9.39 -1.58 6.19
C LEU A 22 -8.39 -0.62 6.83
N ASN A 23 -7.91 -0.93 8.02
CA ASN A 23 -6.92 -0.15 8.76
C ASN A 23 -5.53 -0.72 8.49
N VAL A 24 -4.83 -0.14 7.51
CA VAL A 24 -3.59 -0.68 6.96
C VAL A 24 -2.38 -0.10 7.68
N LYS A 25 -1.44 -0.94 8.11
CA LYS A 25 -0.18 -0.49 8.71
C LYS A 25 0.76 0.05 7.65
N GLN A 26 1.70 0.91 8.09
CA GLN A 26 2.73 1.43 7.20
C GLN A 26 3.50 0.30 6.48
N PRO A 27 3.65 0.36 5.15
CA PRO A 27 4.50 -0.57 4.42
C PRO A 27 5.94 -0.46 4.92
N THR A 28 6.69 -1.57 4.92
CA THR A 28 8.13 -1.52 5.18
C THR A 28 8.84 -0.79 4.04
N LYS A 29 9.98 -0.16 4.35
CA LYS A 29 10.86 0.43 3.34
C LYS A 29 11.20 -0.57 2.22
N GLU A 30 11.47 -1.83 2.58
CA GLU A 30 11.72 -2.91 1.63
C GLU A 30 10.58 -3.12 0.63
N LEU A 31 9.32 -3.00 1.08
CA LEU A 31 8.15 -3.16 0.21
C LEU A 31 8.09 -2.03 -0.82
N TYR A 32 8.42 -0.81 -0.40
CA TYR A 32 8.51 0.36 -1.28
C TYR A 32 9.67 0.30 -2.26
N ASP A 33 10.86 -0.08 -1.78
CA ASP A 33 12.05 -0.21 -2.62
C ASP A 33 11.81 -1.24 -3.73
N LYS A 34 11.18 -2.37 -3.39
CA LYS A 34 10.76 -3.39 -4.38
C LYS A 34 9.74 -2.85 -5.37
N LEU A 35 8.73 -2.10 -4.94
CA LEU A 35 7.76 -1.48 -5.85
C LEU A 35 8.47 -0.55 -6.86
N LEU A 36 9.36 0.32 -6.37
CA LEU A 36 10.08 1.29 -7.21
C LEU A 36 11.03 0.61 -8.19
N GLU A 37 11.76 -0.41 -7.75
CA GLU A 37 12.65 -1.19 -8.59
C GLU A 37 11.87 -1.88 -9.70
N THR A 38 10.79 -2.58 -9.36
CA THR A 38 10.02 -3.34 -10.33
C THR A 38 9.25 -2.42 -11.30
N ALA A 39 8.74 -1.28 -10.82
CA ALA A 39 8.10 -0.27 -11.68
C ALA A 39 9.08 0.37 -12.68
N LYS A 40 10.34 0.61 -12.27
CA LYS A 40 11.39 1.10 -13.19
C LYS A 40 11.71 0.08 -14.27
N LEU A 41 11.79 -1.21 -13.90
CA LEU A 41 12.03 -2.30 -14.85
C LEU A 41 10.88 -2.47 -15.84
N ALA A 42 9.62 -2.46 -15.37
CA ALA A 42 8.45 -2.57 -16.23
C ALA A 42 8.37 -1.41 -17.25
N LYS A 43 8.66 -0.18 -16.79
CA LYS A 43 8.71 1.00 -17.68
C LYS A 43 9.85 0.91 -18.70
N ALA A 44 11.00 0.37 -18.33
CA ALA A 44 12.14 0.22 -19.24
C ALA A 44 11.88 -0.83 -20.34
N ASN A 45 11.10 -1.87 -20.03
CA ASN A 45 10.78 -2.95 -20.96
C ASN A 45 9.51 -2.70 -21.79
N GLY A 46 8.75 -1.64 -21.51
CA GLY A 46 7.49 -1.34 -22.22
C GLY A 46 6.36 -2.34 -21.92
N GLU A 47 6.45 -3.08 -20.81
CA GLU A 47 5.49 -4.12 -20.44
C GLU A 47 4.44 -3.56 -19.47
N GLU A 48 3.35 -3.01 -20.02
CA GLU A 48 2.24 -2.44 -19.23
C GLU A 48 1.55 -3.50 -18.34
N ASP A 49 1.34 -4.73 -18.83
CA ASP A 49 0.77 -5.82 -18.05
C ASP A 49 1.63 -6.19 -16.83
N THR A 50 2.96 -6.10 -16.99
CA THR A 50 3.91 -6.31 -15.90
C THR A 50 3.78 -5.20 -14.86
N ALA A 51 3.62 -3.94 -15.28
CA ALA A 51 3.40 -2.80 -14.38
C ALA A 51 2.11 -2.94 -13.55
N PHE A 52 1.01 -3.39 -14.17
CA PHE A 52 -0.26 -3.62 -13.45
C PHE A 52 -0.14 -4.74 -12.42
N ASN A 53 0.46 -5.86 -12.79
CA ASN A 53 0.71 -6.96 -11.86
C ASN A 53 1.52 -6.52 -10.64
N ILE A 54 2.52 -5.65 -10.83
CA ILE A 54 3.34 -5.12 -9.75
C ILE A 54 2.51 -4.27 -8.78
N ILE A 55 1.65 -3.40 -9.31
CA ILE A 55 0.79 -2.53 -8.49
C ILE A 55 -0.15 -3.37 -7.62
N TYR A 56 -0.87 -4.32 -8.21
CA TYR A 56 -1.79 -5.17 -7.45
C TYR A 56 -1.05 -6.04 -6.43
N ASN A 57 0.11 -6.61 -6.78
CA ASN A 57 0.93 -7.37 -5.83
C ASN A 57 1.42 -6.52 -4.65
N PHE A 58 1.78 -5.26 -4.91
CA PHE A 58 2.13 -4.32 -3.84
C PHE A 58 0.93 -4.03 -2.95
N LEU A 59 -0.23 -3.71 -3.53
CA LEU A 59 -1.45 -3.41 -2.78
C LEU A 59 -1.90 -4.59 -1.93
N VAL A 60 -1.89 -5.82 -2.47
CA VAL A 60 -2.19 -7.04 -1.70
C VAL A 60 -1.26 -7.15 -0.49
N ARG A 61 0.06 -7.00 -0.68
CA ARG A 61 1.03 -7.09 0.42
C ARG A 61 0.90 -5.95 1.42
N ALA A 62 0.57 -4.75 0.96
CA ALA A 62 0.33 -3.60 1.82
C ALA A 62 -0.96 -3.81 2.63
N PHE A 63 -2.05 -4.16 1.97
CA PHE A 63 -3.39 -4.29 2.56
C PHE A 63 -3.46 -5.46 3.53
N ASN A 64 -2.80 -6.59 3.24
CA ASN A 64 -2.71 -7.73 4.15
C ASN A 64 -1.86 -7.45 5.39
N ARG A 65 -1.28 -6.24 5.52
CA ARG A 65 -0.72 -5.73 6.77
C ARG A 65 -1.74 -4.86 7.50
N ASN A 66 -3.00 -5.26 7.52
CA ASN A 66 -4.04 -4.58 8.29
C ASN A 66 -4.14 -5.11 9.73
N ILE A 67 -4.83 -4.37 10.58
CA ILE A 67 -5.17 -4.78 11.96
C ILE A 67 -6.52 -5.48 12.06
N ASN A 68 -7.26 -5.59 10.94
CA ASN A 68 -8.59 -6.18 10.88
C ASN A 68 -8.55 -7.69 10.61
N ASP A 69 -7.36 -8.29 10.50
CA ASP A 69 -7.11 -9.68 10.10
C ASP A 69 -7.80 -10.10 8.79
N ILE A 70 -8.10 -9.13 7.92
CA ILE A 70 -8.68 -9.37 6.60
C ILE A 70 -7.57 -9.79 5.64
N THR A 71 -7.71 -10.92 4.98
CA THR A 71 -6.81 -11.32 3.89
C THR A 71 -7.52 -11.05 2.57
N LEU A 72 -6.86 -10.29 1.70
CA LEU A 72 -7.28 -10.02 0.33
C LEU A 72 -6.35 -10.74 -0.63
N THR A 73 -6.91 -11.42 -1.64
CA THR A 73 -6.14 -11.93 -2.77
C THR A 73 -6.00 -10.88 -3.86
N LYS A 74 -5.11 -11.14 -4.82
CA LYS A 74 -4.91 -10.27 -5.98
C LYS A 74 -6.18 -10.19 -6.83
N GLU A 75 -6.81 -11.33 -7.05
CA GLU A 75 -8.01 -11.48 -7.88
C GLU A 75 -9.20 -10.73 -7.25
N GLU A 76 -9.33 -10.78 -5.92
CA GLU A 76 -10.34 -10.00 -5.20
C GLU A 76 -10.09 -8.50 -5.36
N LEU A 77 -8.84 -8.07 -5.22
CA LEU A 77 -8.44 -6.67 -5.40
C LEU A 77 -8.65 -6.17 -6.83
N GLU A 78 -8.35 -7.00 -7.84
CA GLU A 78 -8.60 -6.70 -9.25
C GLU A 78 -10.09 -6.63 -9.57
N GLY A 79 -10.91 -7.48 -8.95
CA GLY A 79 -12.36 -7.44 -9.10
C GLY A 79 -13.02 -6.24 -8.40
N MET A 80 -12.41 -5.71 -7.34
CA MET A 80 -12.95 -4.59 -6.55
C MET A 80 -12.45 -3.23 -7.04
N ILE A 81 -11.19 -3.13 -7.44
CA ILE A 81 -10.49 -1.86 -7.65
C ILE A 81 -9.96 -1.80 -9.08
N SER A 82 -10.41 -0.82 -9.86
CA SER A 82 -9.87 -0.59 -11.20
C SER A 82 -8.41 -0.12 -11.14
N VAL A 83 -7.66 -0.37 -12.21
CA VAL A 83 -6.22 -0.08 -12.27
C VAL A 83 -5.88 1.40 -12.02
N ASN A 84 -6.74 2.31 -12.46
CA ASN A 84 -6.60 3.75 -12.22
C ASN A 84 -6.71 4.07 -10.72
N VAL A 85 -7.67 3.45 -10.03
CA VAL A 85 -7.84 3.62 -8.59
C VAL A 85 -6.67 2.97 -7.84
N ALA A 86 -6.21 1.80 -8.29
CA ALA A 86 -5.04 1.12 -7.73
C ALA A 86 -3.77 2.01 -7.79
N MET A 87 -3.53 2.66 -8.94
CA MET A 87 -2.43 3.64 -9.08
C MET A 87 -2.58 4.83 -8.13
N HIS A 88 -3.79 5.40 -8.04
CA HIS A 88 -4.06 6.50 -7.11
C HIS A 88 -3.79 6.09 -5.65
N LEU A 89 -4.19 4.88 -5.27
CA LEU A 89 -3.93 4.35 -3.93
C LEU A 89 -2.43 4.24 -3.65
N VAL A 90 -1.63 3.73 -4.59
CA VAL A 90 -0.17 3.69 -4.43
C VAL A 90 0.42 5.08 -4.17
N ILE A 91 -0.03 6.10 -4.91
CA ILE A 91 0.42 7.49 -4.73
C ILE A 91 0.02 8.03 -3.35
N GLU A 92 -1.23 7.81 -2.93
CA GLU A 92 -1.70 8.25 -1.61
C GLU A 92 -0.96 7.54 -0.47
N PHE A 93 -0.73 6.23 -0.59
CA PHE A 93 0.10 5.48 0.34
C PHE A 93 1.51 6.08 0.43
N GLN A 94 2.12 6.45 -0.71
CA GLN A 94 3.45 7.07 -0.73
C GLN A 94 3.46 8.43 -0.02
N LYS A 95 2.48 9.29 -0.30
CA LYS A 95 2.34 10.59 0.36
C LYS A 95 2.17 10.43 1.86
N TRP A 96 1.28 9.54 2.29
CA TRP A 96 1.04 9.28 3.71
C TRP A 96 2.29 8.72 4.40
N THR A 97 3.01 7.79 3.78
CA THR A 97 4.27 7.24 4.30
C THR A 97 5.32 8.34 4.47
N THR A 98 5.44 9.24 3.50
CA THR A 98 6.39 10.38 3.54
C THR A 98 6.02 11.39 4.62
N ASN A 99 4.73 11.72 4.75
CA ASN A 99 4.23 12.66 5.75
C ASN A 99 4.38 12.09 7.17
N SER A 100 4.10 10.80 7.35
CA SER A 100 4.25 10.10 8.65
C SER A 100 5.72 10.04 9.09
N LEU A 101 6.66 9.95 8.15
CA LEU A 101 8.09 10.03 8.46
C LEU A 101 8.54 11.44 8.86
N ASN A 102 7.91 12.48 8.32
CA ASN A 102 8.21 13.87 8.65
C ASN A 102 7.58 14.31 9.97
N SER A 103 6.41 13.78 10.34
CA SER A 103 5.78 14.06 11.64
C SER A 103 6.51 13.42 12.82
N LEU A 104 7.27 12.34 12.59
CA LEU A 104 8.11 11.69 13.60
C LEU A 104 9.49 12.36 13.79
N LYS A 105 9.84 13.34 12.95
CA LYS A 105 11.12 14.08 13.00
C LYS A 105 11.02 15.45 13.68
N ASN A 106 9.82 15.92 14.00
CA ASN A 106 9.57 17.14 14.78
C ASN A 106 9.17 16.77 16.21
#